data_AF-A0A2E1ELZ8-F1
#
_entry.id   AF-A0A2E1ELZ8-F1
#
_cell.length_a   1.000
_cell.length_b   1.000
_cell.length_c   1.000
_cell.angle_alpha   90.00
_cell.angle_beta   90.00
_cell.angle_gamma   90.00
#
_symmetry.space_group_name_H-M   'P 1'
#
loop_
_entity.id
_entity.type
_entity.pdbx_description
1 polymer ?
#
loop_
_entity_poly.entity_id
_entity_poly.type
_entity_poly.pdbx_seq_one_letter_code
_entity_poly.pdbx_strand_id
1 'polypeptide(L)'
;MLKWARCTTSVAAILALMSNPVLAAESCSAQSGDVAAGISDFQSDADKTSDQVEDDYASATSSSYAKDFFEKLDSYNSKAQDAADLINKTYDLTGYTSPLSEGNVQKHIPPQVTITMSNANELAQAALDEDNTKLDIADMRCNQDTEDAALGAFLDQADSSTVSKYKSAKKTACRIVHVLASLQDKREKLNEIRENGYSLFYLHAKEKKSYDGHSRTIQLKVDLRLYPEYPDDAGGNDNPTGQPVLLGQLEKINLSYNSYFKWSDNNWTELNLFQKLVGDHEKSEFCWGKIKITSSVKAKLCSQVESISDTQIKVKSRAKFDYSGETHGVSLGSVTVPAPFGYLADVSDMKEKKMQDLQSKVADRIASLFGGFEDLKDKADEWKKSCS
;
A
#
# COMPACT_ATOMS: atom_id res chain seq x y z
N MET A 1 -68.09 22.08 72.64
CA MET A 1 -67.36 23.18 71.98
C MET A 1 -66.62 22.63 70.77
N LEU A 2 -66.80 23.27 69.61
CA LEU A 2 -65.90 23.46 68.45
C LEU A 2 -64.82 22.39 68.17
N LYS A 3 -64.59 21.87 66.95
CA LYS A 3 -64.76 22.47 65.61
C LYS A 3 -64.68 21.39 64.53
N TRP A 4 -65.38 21.65 63.44
CA TRP A 4 -65.25 21.05 62.11
C TRP A 4 -63.84 21.11 61.51
N ALA A 5 -63.51 20.14 60.65
CA ALA A 5 -62.85 20.39 59.37
C ALA A 5 -63.26 19.33 58.33
N ARG A 6 -63.62 19.82 57.13
CA ARG A 6 -64.13 19.10 55.97
C ARG A 6 -63.01 18.56 55.07
N CYS A 7 -63.37 17.53 54.30
CA CYS A 7 -62.93 17.13 52.95
C CYS A 7 -61.66 17.72 52.35
N THR A 8 -60.81 16.82 51.84
CA THR A 8 -60.40 16.82 50.44
C THR A 8 -60.18 15.38 49.96
N THR A 9 -61.01 14.98 48.99
CA THR A 9 -60.75 13.89 48.06
C THR A 9 -59.41 14.11 47.37
N SER A 10 -58.57 13.09 47.31
CA SER A 10 -57.61 12.93 46.21
C SER A 10 -57.66 11.48 45.77
N VAL A 11 -58.28 11.31 44.61
CA VAL A 11 -58.11 10.16 43.74
C VAL A 11 -56.62 10.10 43.40
N ALA A 12 -55.83 9.47 44.26
CA ALA A 12 -54.51 9.02 43.88
C ALA A 12 -54.74 7.84 42.95
N ALA A 13 -54.63 8.11 41.65
CA ALA A 13 -54.73 7.14 40.58
C ALA A 13 -53.89 5.92 40.95
N ILE A 14 -54.58 4.79 41.15
CA ILE A 14 -54.01 3.47 40.92
C ILE A 14 -53.77 3.41 39.40
N LEU A 15 -52.69 4.03 38.94
CA LEU A 15 -51.99 3.70 37.70
C LEU A 15 -50.87 2.73 38.09
N ALA A 16 -51.27 1.62 38.71
CA ALA A 16 -50.43 0.46 38.81
C ALA A 16 -50.45 -0.22 37.43
N LEU A 17 -49.27 -0.27 36.81
CA LEU A 17 -48.76 -1.48 36.17
C LEU A 17 -49.75 -2.18 35.22
N MET A 18 -50.05 -1.53 34.10
CA MET A 18 -50.22 -2.27 32.86
C MET A 18 -49.03 -1.94 31.97
N SER A 19 -47.88 -2.57 32.24
CA SER A 19 -46.95 -2.91 31.16
C SER A 19 -47.72 -3.89 30.27
N ASN A 20 -48.49 -3.33 29.35
CA ASN A 20 -49.36 -4.07 28.45
C ASN A 20 -48.45 -4.98 27.61
N PRO A 21 -48.47 -6.31 27.77
CA PRO A 21 -47.58 -7.20 27.02
C PRO A 21 -47.81 -7.06 25.51
N VAL A 22 -48.98 -6.59 25.10
CA VAL A 22 -49.30 -6.24 23.71
C VAL A 22 -48.52 -5.03 23.21
N LEU A 23 -48.38 -3.97 24.02
CA LEU A 23 -47.59 -2.78 23.63
C LEU A 23 -46.09 -3.09 23.59
N ALA A 24 -45.60 -3.93 24.52
CA ALA A 24 -44.22 -4.40 24.52
C ALA A 24 -43.92 -5.36 23.35
N ALA A 25 -44.87 -6.23 22.98
CA ALA A 25 -44.74 -7.11 21.82
C ALA A 25 -44.82 -6.35 20.48
N GLU A 26 -45.72 -5.36 20.37
CA GLU A 26 -45.81 -4.49 19.20
C GLU A 26 -44.54 -3.63 19.05
N SER A 27 -44.04 -3.02 20.14
CA SER A 27 -42.78 -2.24 20.10
C SER A 27 -41.59 -3.11 19.75
N CYS A 28 -41.53 -4.34 20.27
CA CYS A 28 -40.48 -5.28 19.97
C CYS A 28 -40.48 -5.73 18.50
N SER A 29 -41.67 -6.01 17.94
CA SER A 29 -41.80 -6.39 16.54
C SER A 29 -41.42 -5.26 15.58
N ALA A 30 -41.76 -4.01 15.92
CA ALA A 30 -41.41 -2.83 15.14
C ALA A 30 -39.88 -2.61 15.13
N GLN A 31 -39.25 -2.64 16.31
CA GLN A 31 -37.80 -2.46 16.44
C GLN A 31 -37.00 -3.61 15.81
N SER A 32 -37.51 -4.84 15.86
CA SER A 32 -36.91 -5.96 15.13
C SER A 32 -36.93 -5.72 13.62
N GLY A 33 -38.01 -5.11 13.10
CA GLY A 33 -38.12 -4.68 11.72
C GLY A 33 -37.11 -3.59 11.38
N ASP A 34 -36.89 -2.64 12.28
CA ASP A 34 -35.93 -1.53 12.11
C ASP A 34 -34.47 -2.03 12.04
N VAL A 35 -34.09 -3.03 12.85
CA VAL A 35 -32.76 -3.65 12.77
C VAL A 35 -32.59 -4.41 11.45
N ALA A 36 -33.59 -5.19 11.02
CA ALA A 36 -33.54 -5.90 9.74
C ALA A 36 -33.49 -4.96 8.52
N ALA A 37 -34.20 -3.83 8.60
CA ALA A 37 -34.11 -2.75 7.62
C ALA A 37 -32.71 -2.12 7.63
N GLY A 38 -32.16 -1.80 8.81
CA GLY A 38 -30.81 -1.28 8.96
C GLY A 38 -29.73 -2.22 8.42
N ILE A 39 -29.88 -3.54 8.56
CA ILE A 39 -28.98 -4.52 7.92
C ILE A 39 -29.07 -4.46 6.40
N SER A 40 -30.27 -4.26 5.85
CA SER A 40 -30.46 -4.13 4.40
C SER A 40 -29.88 -2.81 3.87
N ASP A 41 -30.03 -1.72 4.63
CA ASP A 41 -29.42 -0.42 4.31
C ASP A 41 -27.89 -0.52 4.35
N PHE A 42 -27.33 -1.11 5.42
CA PHE A 42 -25.89 -1.34 5.55
C PHE A 42 -25.33 -2.20 4.41
N GLN A 43 -26.05 -3.24 3.99
CA GLN A 43 -25.67 -4.01 2.82
C GLN A 43 -25.64 -3.15 1.55
N SER A 44 -26.71 -2.40 1.29
CA SER A 44 -26.79 -1.51 0.12
C SER A 44 -25.66 -0.49 0.11
N ASP A 45 -25.33 0.08 1.26
CA ASP A 45 -24.26 1.06 1.41
C ASP A 45 -22.88 0.42 1.26
N ALA A 46 -22.65 -0.78 1.81
CA ALA A 46 -21.40 -1.51 1.66
C ALA A 46 -21.15 -1.89 0.19
N ASP A 47 -22.16 -2.42 -0.50
CA ASP A 47 -22.07 -2.82 -1.92
C ASP A 47 -21.80 -1.59 -2.80
N LYS A 48 -22.58 -0.51 -2.60
CA LYS A 48 -22.39 0.76 -3.31
C LYS A 48 -21.00 1.36 -3.05
N THR A 49 -20.53 1.31 -1.81
CA THR A 49 -19.21 1.86 -1.45
C THR A 49 -18.10 1.02 -2.08
N SER A 50 -18.26 -0.31 -2.13
CA SER A 50 -17.33 -1.20 -2.83
C SER A 50 -17.23 -0.84 -4.31
N ASP A 51 -18.35 -0.71 -5.01
CA ASP A 51 -18.38 -0.32 -6.42
C ASP A 51 -17.66 1.02 -6.65
N GLN A 52 -17.95 2.00 -5.79
CA GLN A 52 -17.32 3.31 -5.87
C GLN A 52 -15.81 3.29 -5.59
N VAL A 53 -15.34 2.41 -4.70
CA VAL A 53 -13.91 2.22 -4.45
C VAL A 53 -13.23 1.58 -5.66
N GLU A 54 -13.86 0.60 -6.32
CA GLU A 54 -13.34 0.01 -7.54
C GLU A 54 -13.25 1.05 -8.68
N ASP A 55 -14.27 1.89 -8.83
CA ASP A 55 -14.30 3.00 -9.79
C ASP A 55 -13.23 4.07 -9.52
N ASP A 56 -13.06 4.48 -8.26
CA ASP A 56 -12.01 5.43 -7.88
C ASP A 56 -10.62 4.84 -8.14
N TYR A 57 -10.42 3.55 -7.85
CA TYR A 57 -9.17 2.86 -8.11
C TYR A 57 -8.88 2.80 -9.60
N ALA A 58 -9.86 2.45 -10.44
CA ALA A 58 -9.75 2.47 -11.90
C ALA A 58 -9.45 3.87 -12.45
N SER A 59 -10.04 4.90 -11.85
CA SER A 59 -9.84 6.31 -12.24
C SER A 59 -8.43 6.82 -11.89
N ALA A 60 -7.88 6.40 -10.75
CA ALA A 60 -6.54 6.77 -10.32
C ALA A 60 -5.45 6.02 -11.09
N THR A 61 -5.73 4.79 -11.51
CA THR A 61 -4.78 3.88 -12.15
C THR A 61 -5.13 3.67 -13.64
N SER A 62 -5.79 2.56 -13.96
CA SER A 62 -6.51 2.28 -15.20
C SER A 62 -7.52 1.16 -14.93
N SER A 63 -8.57 1.05 -15.74
CA SER A 63 -9.58 -0.02 -15.56
C SER A 63 -8.99 -1.43 -15.61
N SER A 64 -7.99 -1.69 -16.45
CA SER A 64 -7.33 -2.99 -16.51
C SER A 64 -6.51 -3.28 -15.26
N TYR A 65 -5.77 -2.29 -14.76
CA TYR A 65 -4.95 -2.45 -13.57
C TYR A 65 -5.81 -2.62 -12.31
N ALA A 66 -6.87 -1.83 -12.16
CA ALA A 66 -7.82 -1.97 -11.08
C ALA A 66 -8.46 -3.36 -11.09
N LYS A 67 -8.91 -3.82 -12.25
CA LYS A 67 -9.46 -5.16 -12.42
C LYS A 67 -8.48 -6.24 -11.96
N ASP A 68 -7.23 -6.19 -12.42
CA ASP A 68 -6.20 -7.16 -12.02
C ASP A 68 -5.92 -7.14 -10.51
N PHE A 69 -5.98 -5.97 -9.88
CA PHE A 69 -5.82 -5.82 -8.44
C PHE A 69 -6.97 -6.49 -7.67
N PHE A 70 -8.22 -6.18 -8.01
CA PHE A 70 -9.39 -6.75 -7.33
C PHE A 70 -9.55 -8.25 -7.61
N GLU A 71 -9.25 -8.72 -8.83
CA GLU A 71 -9.24 -10.16 -9.13
C GLU A 71 -8.21 -10.93 -8.29
N LYS A 72 -7.03 -10.34 -8.04
CA LYS A 72 -6.02 -10.93 -7.13
C LYS A 72 -6.53 -10.96 -5.70
N LEU A 73 -7.11 -9.87 -5.22
CA LEU A 73 -7.68 -9.80 -3.88
C LEU A 73 -8.79 -10.85 -3.70
N ASP A 74 -9.67 -11.00 -4.69
CA ASP A 74 -10.74 -12.00 -4.68
C ASP A 74 -10.20 -13.43 -4.75
N SER A 75 -9.15 -13.65 -5.55
CA SER A 75 -8.48 -14.95 -5.64
C SER A 75 -7.89 -15.38 -4.29
N TYR A 76 -7.23 -14.47 -3.57
CA TYR A 76 -6.72 -14.73 -2.22
C TYR A 76 -7.84 -15.07 -1.24
N ASN A 77 -9.02 -14.48 -1.43
CA ASN A 77 -10.15 -14.58 -0.51
C ASN A 77 -11.27 -15.51 -0.98
N SER A 78 -11.03 -16.30 -2.05
CA SER A 78 -12.01 -17.21 -2.65
C SER A 78 -12.52 -18.30 -1.68
N LYS A 79 -11.77 -18.59 -0.62
CA LYS A 79 -12.13 -19.56 0.42
C LYS A 79 -12.57 -18.93 1.75
N ALA A 80 -12.43 -17.62 1.91
CA ALA A 80 -12.79 -16.92 3.14
C ALA A 80 -14.30 -17.09 3.39
N GLN A 81 -14.67 -17.60 4.56
CA GLN A 81 -16.08 -17.79 4.92
C GLN A 81 -16.60 -16.54 5.61
N ASP A 82 -15.83 -15.98 6.54
CA ASP A 82 -16.19 -14.80 7.30
C ASP A 82 -15.21 -13.65 7.04
N ALA A 83 -15.50 -12.47 7.60
CA ALA A 83 -14.69 -11.28 7.40
C ALA A 83 -13.27 -11.44 7.98
N ALA A 84 -13.11 -12.14 9.12
CA ALA A 84 -11.82 -12.32 9.78
C ALA A 84 -10.85 -13.18 8.96
N ASP A 85 -11.37 -14.03 8.08
CA ASP A 85 -10.59 -14.87 7.16
C ASP A 85 -9.98 -14.07 5.99
N LEU A 86 -10.40 -12.81 5.80
CA LEU A 86 -9.91 -12.01 4.69
C LEU A 86 -8.41 -11.71 4.86
N ILE A 87 -7.68 -11.88 3.77
CA ILE A 87 -6.24 -11.66 3.69
C ILE A 87 -5.86 -10.85 2.46
N ASN A 88 -4.67 -10.26 2.52
CA ASN A 88 -3.94 -9.78 1.36
C ASN A 88 -2.49 -10.30 1.40
N LYS A 89 -1.74 -10.14 0.30
CA LYS A 89 -0.33 -10.50 0.22
C LYS A 89 0.52 -9.31 -0.17
N THR A 90 1.66 -9.18 0.48
CA THR A 90 2.65 -8.14 0.23
C THR A 90 4.06 -8.70 0.37
N TYR A 91 5.09 -7.87 0.27
CA TYR A 91 6.50 -8.25 0.50
C TYR A 91 7.04 -7.64 1.79
N ASP A 92 7.80 -8.41 2.56
CA ASP A 92 8.58 -7.88 3.69
C ASP A 92 9.92 -7.35 3.18
N LEU A 93 10.10 -6.04 3.23
CA LEU A 93 11.31 -5.37 2.73
C LEU A 93 12.41 -5.26 3.80
N THR A 94 12.20 -5.80 4.99
CA THR A 94 13.16 -5.73 6.10
C THR A 94 14.52 -6.31 5.68
N GLY A 95 15.56 -5.47 5.77
CA GLY A 95 16.93 -5.86 5.40
C GLY A 95 17.24 -5.79 3.90
N TYR A 96 16.28 -5.45 3.05
CA TYR A 96 16.48 -5.23 1.60
C TYR A 96 16.76 -3.77 1.26
N THR A 97 16.56 -2.87 2.23
CA THR A 97 16.88 -1.43 2.15
C THR A 97 18.25 -1.08 2.72
N SER A 98 18.94 -2.04 3.34
CA SER A 98 20.30 -1.87 3.85
C SER A 98 21.37 -1.97 2.74
N PRO A 99 22.50 -1.25 2.84
CA PRO A 99 23.61 -1.40 1.89
C PRO A 99 24.11 -2.85 1.82
N LEU A 100 24.27 -3.37 0.61
CA LEU A 100 24.95 -4.65 0.41
C LEU A 100 26.45 -4.48 0.70
N SER A 101 27.10 -5.54 1.21
CA SER A 101 28.56 -5.54 1.31
C SER A 101 29.19 -5.54 -0.09
N GLU A 102 30.38 -4.97 -0.21
CA GLU A 102 31.11 -4.91 -1.47
C GLU A 102 31.33 -6.30 -2.09
N GLY A 103 31.03 -6.40 -3.39
CA GLY A 103 31.09 -7.64 -4.16
C GLY A 103 29.82 -8.48 -4.10
N ASN A 104 28.83 -8.10 -3.28
CA ASN A 104 27.57 -8.83 -3.16
C ASN A 104 26.48 -8.29 -4.09
N VAL A 105 25.59 -9.20 -4.45
CA VAL A 105 24.40 -8.97 -5.26
C VAL A 105 23.20 -9.48 -4.46
N GLN A 106 22.05 -8.82 -4.56
CA GLN A 106 20.82 -9.32 -3.98
C GLN A 106 20.46 -10.67 -4.63
N LYS A 107 20.38 -11.75 -3.83
CA LYS A 107 20.23 -13.12 -4.36
C LYS A 107 18.81 -13.65 -4.30
N HIS A 108 17.93 -12.99 -3.56
CA HIS A 108 16.58 -13.46 -3.31
C HIS A 108 15.59 -12.31 -3.44
N ILE A 109 14.40 -12.64 -3.95
CA ILE A 109 13.23 -11.79 -3.80
C ILE A 109 12.87 -11.77 -2.31
N PRO A 110 12.46 -10.62 -1.74
CA PRO A 110 11.95 -10.58 -0.39
C PRO A 110 10.82 -11.59 -0.19
N PRO A 111 10.69 -12.16 1.02
CA PRO A 111 9.62 -13.11 1.27
C PRO A 111 8.27 -12.40 1.14
N GLN A 112 7.31 -13.10 0.51
CA GLN A 112 5.93 -12.67 0.57
C GLN A 112 5.38 -12.92 1.98
N VAL A 113 4.65 -11.94 2.50
CA VAL A 113 3.98 -12.02 3.79
C VAL A 113 2.49 -11.79 3.60
N THR A 114 1.71 -12.39 4.50
CA THR A 114 0.25 -12.28 4.50
C THR A 114 -0.16 -11.17 5.45
N ILE A 115 -0.94 -10.22 4.95
CA ILE A 115 -1.63 -9.22 5.76
C ILE A 115 -2.96 -9.84 6.18
N THR A 116 -3.07 -10.22 7.44
CA THR A 116 -4.34 -10.68 8.04
C THR A 116 -5.26 -9.51 8.34
N MET A 117 -6.53 -9.76 8.66
CA MET A 117 -7.44 -8.69 9.10
C MET A 117 -6.93 -7.90 10.31
N SER A 118 -6.20 -8.53 11.24
CA SER A 118 -5.64 -7.80 12.39
C SER A 118 -4.63 -6.75 11.94
N ASN A 119 -3.72 -7.13 11.04
CA ASN A 119 -2.73 -6.19 10.49
C ASN A 119 -3.40 -5.14 9.59
N ALA A 120 -4.42 -5.54 8.82
CA ALA A 120 -5.15 -4.62 7.96
C ALA A 120 -5.89 -3.54 8.76
N ASN A 121 -6.49 -3.90 9.91
CA ASN A 121 -7.10 -2.92 10.80
C ASN A 121 -6.06 -1.92 11.34
N GLU A 122 -4.88 -2.37 11.77
CA GLU A 122 -3.85 -1.46 12.26
C GLU A 122 -3.38 -0.47 11.17
N LEU A 123 -3.15 -0.96 9.95
CA LEU A 123 -2.74 -0.14 8.81
C LEU A 123 -3.84 0.84 8.36
N ALA A 124 -5.08 0.37 8.26
CA ALA A 124 -6.19 1.23 7.87
C ALA A 124 -6.48 2.30 8.92
N GLN A 125 -6.36 1.97 10.21
CA GLN A 125 -6.46 2.96 11.30
C GLN A 125 -5.39 4.04 11.17
N ALA A 126 -4.14 3.66 10.90
CA ALA A 126 -3.05 4.62 10.69
C ALA A 126 -3.34 5.56 9.51
N ALA A 127 -3.89 5.05 8.41
CA ALA A 127 -4.29 5.88 7.28
C ALA A 127 -5.39 6.89 7.64
N LEU A 128 -6.41 6.47 8.38
CA LEU A 128 -7.53 7.33 8.82
C LEU A 128 -7.06 8.45 9.77
N ASP A 129 -6.13 8.12 10.67
CA ASP A 129 -5.53 9.09 11.58
C ASP A 129 -4.72 10.16 10.82
N GLU A 130 -3.98 9.77 9.78
CA GLU A 130 -3.27 10.70 8.90
C GLU A 130 -4.25 11.63 8.14
N ASP A 131 -5.40 11.12 7.72
CA ASP A 131 -6.47 11.90 7.07
C ASP A 131 -7.33 12.71 8.08
N ASN A 132 -7.02 12.65 9.38
CA ASN A 132 -7.78 13.31 10.46
C ASN A 132 -9.26 12.93 10.54
N THR A 133 -9.64 11.77 10.00
CA THR A 133 -11.04 11.29 10.04
C THR A 133 -11.41 10.71 11.41
N LYS A 134 -10.42 10.37 12.25
CA LYS A 134 -10.57 9.88 13.65
C LYS A 134 -11.72 8.88 13.81
N LEU A 135 -11.59 7.76 13.14
CA LEU A 135 -12.59 6.68 13.12
C LEU A 135 -12.03 5.48 13.87
N ASP A 136 -12.80 4.84 14.75
CA ASP A 136 -12.39 3.57 15.38
C ASP A 136 -12.87 2.39 14.54
N ILE A 137 -12.03 1.92 13.60
CA ILE A 137 -12.44 0.80 12.75
C ILE A 137 -12.50 -0.54 13.49
N ALA A 138 -12.02 -0.62 14.74
CA ALA A 138 -12.16 -1.82 15.55
C ALA A 138 -13.63 -2.13 15.86
N ASP A 139 -14.52 -1.13 15.79
CA ASP A 139 -15.95 -1.29 16.08
C ASP A 139 -16.68 -2.21 15.10
N MET A 140 -16.26 -2.27 13.83
CA MET A 140 -16.78 -3.25 12.88
C MET A 140 -16.30 -4.68 13.17
N ARG A 141 -15.28 -4.83 14.02
CA ARG A 141 -14.71 -6.12 14.43
C ARG A 141 -14.38 -7.00 13.22
N CYS A 142 -13.76 -6.42 12.20
CA CYS A 142 -13.40 -7.14 10.97
C CYS A 142 -12.45 -8.32 11.22
N ASN A 143 -11.66 -8.28 12.29
CA ASN A 143 -10.76 -9.34 12.71
C ASN A 143 -11.41 -10.35 13.67
N GLN A 144 -12.74 -10.31 13.84
CA GLN A 144 -13.49 -11.22 14.72
C GLN A 144 -14.71 -11.79 14.02
N ASP A 145 -15.02 -13.04 14.36
CA ASP A 145 -16.22 -13.74 13.89
C ASP A 145 -17.45 -13.46 14.77
N THR A 146 -17.31 -12.53 15.71
CA THR A 146 -18.37 -12.12 16.65
C THR A 146 -18.73 -10.66 16.47
N GLU A 147 -20.01 -10.38 16.63
CA GLU A 147 -20.60 -9.05 16.56
C GLU A 147 -20.64 -8.37 17.93
N ASP A 148 -21.03 -7.11 17.94
CA ASP A 148 -21.40 -6.46 19.19
C ASP A 148 -22.54 -7.23 19.90
N ALA A 149 -22.58 -7.17 21.23
CA ALA A 149 -23.47 -7.97 22.06
C ALA A 149 -24.97 -7.76 21.76
N ALA A 150 -25.39 -6.59 21.27
CA ALA A 150 -26.79 -6.39 20.88
C ALA A 150 -27.09 -6.91 19.49
N LEU A 151 -26.21 -6.63 18.52
CA LEU A 151 -26.36 -7.10 17.16
C LEU A 151 -26.25 -8.63 17.06
N GLY A 152 -25.33 -9.25 17.78
CA GLY A 152 -25.22 -10.71 17.87
C GLY A 152 -26.48 -11.36 18.44
N ALA A 153 -27.04 -10.80 19.52
CA ALA A 153 -28.27 -11.31 20.12
C ALA A 153 -29.49 -11.20 19.18
N PHE A 154 -29.52 -10.17 18.33
CA PHE A 154 -30.52 -10.03 17.27
C PHE A 154 -30.32 -11.10 16.19
N LEU A 155 -29.09 -11.26 15.69
CA LEU A 155 -28.76 -12.21 14.62
C LEU A 155 -29.03 -13.66 15.02
N ASP A 156 -28.87 -14.02 16.30
CA ASP A 156 -29.22 -15.34 16.84
C ASP A 156 -30.72 -15.68 16.71
N GLN A 157 -31.57 -14.66 16.63
CA GLN A 157 -33.03 -14.78 16.52
C GLN A 157 -33.56 -14.44 15.12
N ALA A 158 -32.75 -13.79 14.30
CA ALA A 158 -33.10 -13.36 12.96
C ALA A 158 -33.22 -14.56 12.00
N ASP A 159 -33.97 -14.36 10.92
CA ASP A 159 -34.05 -15.37 9.86
C ASP A 159 -32.72 -15.49 9.09
N SER A 160 -32.54 -16.64 8.43
CA SER A 160 -31.29 -16.94 7.70
C SER A 160 -30.96 -15.94 6.59
N SER A 161 -31.96 -15.30 5.97
CA SER A 161 -31.73 -14.29 4.94
C SER A 161 -31.16 -13.02 5.56
N THR A 162 -31.73 -12.55 6.68
CA THR A 162 -31.21 -11.39 7.42
C THR A 162 -29.77 -11.62 7.91
N VAL A 163 -29.47 -12.80 8.46
CA VAL A 163 -28.09 -13.16 8.87
C VAL A 163 -27.14 -13.17 7.67
N SER A 164 -27.56 -13.75 6.54
CA SER A 164 -26.73 -13.82 5.33
C SER A 164 -26.43 -12.43 4.75
N LYS A 165 -27.41 -11.52 4.75
CA LYS A 165 -27.22 -10.13 4.32
C LYS A 165 -26.19 -9.42 5.19
N TYR A 166 -26.31 -9.54 6.52
CA TYR A 166 -25.35 -8.94 7.44
C TYR A 166 -23.93 -9.47 7.21
N LYS A 167 -23.76 -10.79 7.15
CA LYS A 167 -22.44 -11.41 6.91
C LYS A 167 -21.83 -10.94 5.59
N SER A 168 -22.63 -10.86 4.53
CA SER A 168 -22.20 -10.34 3.24
C SER A 168 -21.77 -8.88 3.35
N ALA A 169 -22.59 -8.02 3.96
CA ALA A 169 -22.29 -6.61 4.15
C ALA A 169 -21.00 -6.39 4.96
N LYS A 170 -20.84 -7.11 6.07
CA LYS A 170 -19.62 -7.07 6.90
C LYS A 170 -18.40 -7.48 6.08
N LYS A 171 -18.48 -8.58 5.32
CA LYS A 171 -17.38 -9.04 4.48
C LYS A 171 -17.01 -8.02 3.39
N THR A 172 -18.01 -7.41 2.73
CA THR A 172 -17.80 -6.34 1.74
C THR A 172 -17.14 -5.11 2.39
N ALA A 173 -17.64 -4.64 3.54
CA ALA A 173 -17.07 -3.51 4.26
C ALA A 173 -15.61 -3.77 4.70
N CYS A 174 -15.33 -4.95 5.25
CA CYS A 174 -13.97 -5.35 5.66
C CYS A 174 -13.01 -5.58 4.48
N ARG A 175 -13.52 -5.94 3.29
CA ARG A 175 -12.72 -5.95 2.05
C ARG A 175 -12.23 -4.55 1.70
N ILE A 176 -13.07 -3.52 1.87
CA ILE A 176 -12.67 -2.12 1.64
C ILE A 176 -11.58 -1.69 2.63
N VAL A 177 -11.65 -2.13 3.90
CA VAL A 177 -10.58 -1.92 4.89
C VAL A 177 -9.26 -2.53 4.41
N HIS A 178 -9.27 -3.73 3.81
CA HIS A 178 -8.08 -4.33 3.18
C HIS A 178 -7.51 -3.51 2.03
N VAL A 179 -8.36 -2.87 1.23
CA VAL A 179 -7.91 -1.97 0.15
C VAL A 179 -7.17 -0.78 0.74
N LEU A 180 -7.73 -0.12 1.77
CA LEU A 180 -7.08 1.00 2.45
C LEU A 180 -5.76 0.57 3.09
N ALA A 181 -5.75 -0.57 3.80
CA ALA A 181 -4.55 -1.13 4.40
C ALA A 181 -3.46 -1.41 3.36
N SER A 182 -3.83 -1.92 2.18
CA SER A 182 -2.89 -2.15 1.09
C SER A 182 -2.29 -0.86 0.54
N LEU A 183 -3.07 0.23 0.47
CA LEU A 183 -2.57 1.54 0.04
C LEU A 183 -1.60 2.11 1.10
N GLN A 184 -1.94 1.98 2.39
CA GLN A 184 -1.07 2.41 3.49
C GLN A 184 0.25 1.63 3.52
N ASP A 185 0.21 0.30 3.45
CA ASP A 185 1.40 -0.56 3.43
C ASP A 185 2.36 -0.16 2.30
N LYS A 186 1.83 0.07 1.10
CA LYS A 186 2.64 0.55 -0.04
C LYS A 186 3.20 1.95 0.21
N ARG A 187 2.45 2.86 0.86
CA ARG A 187 2.92 4.21 1.21
C ARG A 187 4.07 4.17 2.22
N GLU A 188 3.96 3.35 3.26
CA GLU A 188 5.01 3.18 4.27
C GLU A 188 6.30 2.62 3.64
N LYS A 189 6.17 1.59 2.81
CA LYS A 189 7.31 1.02 2.06
C LYS A 189 7.92 2.00 1.09
N LEU A 190 7.11 2.82 0.42
CA LEU A 190 7.62 3.90 -0.42
C LEU A 190 8.49 4.86 0.39
N ASN A 191 8.06 5.23 1.60
CA ASN A 191 8.84 6.08 2.48
C ASN A 191 10.16 5.40 2.93
N GLU A 192 10.11 4.11 3.26
CA GLU A 192 11.32 3.33 3.60
C GLU A 192 12.33 3.27 2.44
N ILE A 193 11.85 2.96 1.24
CA ILE A 193 12.69 2.89 0.03
C ILE A 193 13.23 4.28 -0.34
N ARG A 194 12.48 5.36 -0.10
CA ARG A 194 12.97 6.72 -0.35
C ARG A 194 14.11 7.10 0.58
N GLU A 195 14.01 6.74 1.85
CA GLU A 195 15.03 7.06 2.84
C GLU A 195 16.31 6.25 2.58
N ASN A 196 16.17 4.95 2.30
CA ASN A 196 17.30 4.01 2.36
C ASN A 196 17.72 3.43 1.00
N GLY A 197 16.81 3.42 0.02
CA GLY A 197 16.96 2.79 -1.29
C GLY A 197 16.86 1.27 -1.20
N TYR A 198 16.16 0.64 -2.16
CA TYR A 198 16.11 -0.82 -2.23
C TYR A 198 17.39 -1.34 -2.92
N SER A 199 18.20 -2.11 -2.21
CA SER A 199 19.52 -2.54 -2.69
C SER A 199 19.44 -3.63 -3.76
N LEU A 200 20.11 -3.42 -4.90
CA LEU A 200 20.16 -4.40 -6.00
C LEU A 200 21.52 -5.11 -6.07
N PHE A 201 22.63 -4.36 -6.14
CA PHE A 201 23.98 -4.93 -6.06
C PHE A 201 25.02 -3.89 -5.68
N TYR A 202 26.16 -4.36 -5.15
CA TYR A 202 27.38 -3.58 -5.00
C TYR A 202 28.57 -4.28 -5.65
N LEU A 203 28.89 -3.93 -6.90
CA LEU A 203 29.98 -4.53 -7.67
C LEU A 203 31.30 -3.79 -7.48
N HIS A 204 32.40 -4.54 -7.42
CA HIS A 204 33.78 -4.02 -7.44
C HIS A 204 34.60 -4.75 -8.49
N ALA A 205 35.29 -4.00 -9.34
CA ALA A 205 36.27 -4.54 -10.28
C ALA A 205 37.60 -3.80 -10.14
N LYS A 206 38.68 -4.55 -10.38
CA LYS A 206 40.06 -4.08 -10.32
C LYS A 206 40.83 -4.62 -11.52
N GLU A 207 41.55 -3.74 -12.22
CA GLU A 207 42.38 -4.12 -13.35
C GLU A 207 43.71 -3.37 -13.32
N LYS A 208 44.78 -3.98 -13.85
CA LYS A 208 46.10 -3.35 -13.99
C LYS A 208 46.40 -3.17 -15.48
N LYS A 209 46.65 -1.93 -15.90
CA LYS A 209 46.93 -1.55 -17.29
C LYS A 209 48.30 -0.89 -17.40
N SER A 210 48.94 -1.06 -18.55
CA SER A 210 50.20 -0.39 -18.87
C SER A 210 49.92 0.80 -19.77
N TYR A 211 50.39 1.98 -19.39
CA TYR A 211 50.31 3.21 -20.17
C TYR A 211 51.72 3.80 -20.25
N ASP A 212 52.27 3.92 -21.46
CA ASP A 212 53.61 4.47 -21.73
C ASP A 212 54.70 3.93 -20.79
N GLY A 213 54.75 2.61 -20.61
CA GLY A 213 55.74 1.93 -19.75
C GLY A 213 55.45 2.01 -18.24
N HIS A 214 54.39 2.71 -17.83
CA HIS A 214 53.95 2.76 -16.43
C HIS A 214 52.75 1.85 -16.19
N SER A 215 52.87 0.97 -15.19
CA SER A 215 51.73 0.17 -14.77
C SER A 215 50.85 0.95 -13.79
N ARG A 216 49.54 0.98 -14.05
CA ARG A 216 48.54 1.70 -13.28
C ARG A 216 47.39 0.75 -12.95
N THR A 217 46.94 0.79 -11.71
CA THR A 217 45.77 0.03 -11.26
C THR A 217 44.53 0.90 -11.44
N ILE A 218 43.47 0.35 -12.03
CA ILE A 218 42.16 0.97 -12.12
C ILE A 218 41.22 0.16 -11.24
N GLN A 219 40.42 0.82 -10.42
CA GLN A 219 39.35 0.18 -9.68
C GLN A 219 38.05 0.96 -9.86
N LEU A 220 36.96 0.21 -9.97
CA LEU A 220 35.62 0.73 -10.16
C LEU A 220 34.69 0.01 -9.20
N LYS A 221 33.78 0.76 -8.57
CA LYS A 221 32.65 0.18 -7.87
C LYS A 221 31.34 0.80 -8.33
N VAL A 222 30.28 0.00 -8.30
CA VAL A 222 28.92 0.40 -8.65
C VAL A 222 27.97 -0.16 -7.58
N ASP A 223 27.34 0.72 -6.81
CA ASP A 223 26.25 0.40 -5.88
C ASP A 223 24.94 0.80 -6.55
N LEU A 224 24.22 -0.17 -7.11
CA LEU A 224 22.94 0.02 -7.76
C LEU A 224 21.81 -0.22 -6.76
N ARG A 225 20.91 0.75 -6.66
CA ARG A 225 19.70 0.67 -5.84
C ARG A 225 18.48 1.16 -6.61
N LEU A 226 17.30 0.82 -6.12
CA LEU A 226 16.07 1.45 -6.55
C LEU A 226 15.77 2.58 -5.55
N TYR A 227 15.82 3.81 -6.04
CA TYR A 227 15.30 4.99 -5.36
C TYR A 227 14.19 5.59 -6.23
N PRO A 228 12.96 5.72 -5.71
CA PRO A 228 11.89 6.47 -6.38
C PRO A 228 12.25 7.97 -6.49
N GLU A 229 13.03 8.36 -7.51
CA GLU A 229 13.52 9.73 -7.68
C GLU A 229 12.39 10.77 -7.92
N TYR A 230 12.56 11.96 -7.35
CA TYR A 230 11.90 13.19 -7.77
C TYR A 230 12.84 13.94 -8.73
N PRO A 231 12.42 14.38 -9.92
CA PRO A 231 13.11 15.50 -10.54
C PRO A 231 12.81 16.75 -9.69
N ASP A 232 13.85 17.38 -9.14
CA ASP A 232 13.73 18.66 -8.40
C ASP A 232 13.14 19.79 -9.29
N ASP A 233 13.21 19.62 -10.63
CA ASP A 233 12.72 20.57 -11.64
C ASP A 233 11.55 20.00 -12.46
N ALA A 234 10.40 19.69 -11.84
CA ALA A 234 9.13 19.49 -12.56
C ALA A 234 8.56 20.82 -13.12
N GLY A 235 9.42 21.72 -13.58
CA GLY A 235 9.11 23.09 -13.98
C GLY A 235 10.07 23.63 -15.04
N GLY A 236 9.80 23.28 -16.29
CA GLY A 236 10.15 24.07 -17.47
C GLY A 236 8.89 24.24 -18.32
N ASN A 237 8.63 25.45 -18.83
CA ASN A 237 7.34 25.92 -19.38
C ASN A 237 6.74 25.13 -20.57
N ASP A 238 7.34 24.02 -21.00
CA ASP A 238 6.86 23.21 -22.14
C ASP A 238 6.62 21.73 -21.83
N ASN A 239 6.92 21.20 -20.62
CA ASN A 239 6.43 19.88 -20.18
C ASN A 239 6.73 19.59 -18.69
N PRO A 240 5.76 19.74 -17.79
CA PRO A 240 5.89 19.40 -16.38
C PRO A 240 5.34 17.99 -16.16
N THR A 241 6.15 16.97 -15.93
CA THR A 241 5.62 15.78 -15.26
C THR A 241 6.67 15.16 -14.36
N GLY A 242 6.28 14.84 -13.13
CA GLY A 242 7.05 13.99 -12.23
C GLY A 242 7.29 12.60 -12.83
N GLN A 243 7.71 11.64 -12.00
CA GLN A 243 7.77 10.25 -12.45
C GLN A 243 6.38 9.83 -13.00
N PRO A 244 6.27 9.31 -14.23
CA PRO A 244 4.99 8.85 -14.75
C PRO A 244 4.46 7.71 -13.87
N VAL A 245 3.14 7.68 -13.64
CA VAL A 245 2.49 6.54 -12.98
C VAL A 245 2.79 5.29 -13.79
N LEU A 246 3.38 4.31 -13.13
CA LEU A 246 3.90 3.10 -13.73
C LEU A 246 2.79 2.10 -13.96
N LEU A 247 1.77 2.03 -13.10
CA LEU A 247 0.68 1.06 -13.18
C LEU A 247 1.22 -0.38 -13.24
N GLY A 248 2.23 -0.68 -12.42
CA GLY A 248 2.97 -1.95 -12.45
C GLY A 248 3.93 -2.11 -13.65
N GLN A 249 4.04 -1.13 -14.54
CA GLN A 249 4.94 -1.21 -15.71
C GLN A 249 6.41 -1.07 -15.29
N LEU A 250 7.20 -2.05 -15.70
CA LEU A 250 8.62 -2.14 -15.36
C LEU A 250 9.49 -1.16 -16.16
N GLU A 251 9.07 -0.86 -17.40
CA GLU A 251 9.81 -0.07 -18.40
C GLU A 251 9.98 1.41 -18.03
N LYS A 252 9.39 1.84 -16.91
CA LYS A 252 9.43 3.22 -16.42
C LYS A 252 9.92 3.34 -14.96
N ILE A 253 10.37 2.23 -14.34
CA ILE A 253 10.93 2.22 -12.97
C ILE A 253 12.30 2.91 -12.93
N ASN A 254 12.42 4.11 -12.36
CA ASN A 254 13.72 4.77 -12.21
C ASN A 254 14.64 4.05 -11.21
N LEU A 255 15.81 3.58 -11.66
CA LEU A 255 16.89 3.12 -10.77
C LEU A 255 17.93 4.21 -10.57
N SER A 256 18.54 4.26 -9.39
CA SER A 256 19.61 5.19 -9.04
C SER A 256 20.82 4.43 -8.50
N TYR A 257 22.02 4.97 -8.68
CA TYR A 257 23.22 4.26 -8.27
C TYR A 257 24.32 5.23 -7.84
N ASN A 258 25.13 4.78 -6.89
CA ASN A 258 26.39 5.40 -6.56
C ASN A 258 27.51 4.67 -7.28
N SER A 259 28.52 5.43 -7.72
CA SER A 259 29.69 4.84 -8.34
C SER A 259 30.96 5.47 -7.81
N TYR A 260 32.00 4.65 -7.75
CA TYR A 260 33.28 4.98 -7.15
C TYR A 260 34.40 4.64 -8.10
N PHE A 261 35.42 5.49 -8.15
CA PHE A 261 36.58 5.30 -8.99
C PHE A 261 37.87 5.46 -8.20
N LYS A 262 38.87 4.63 -8.49
CA LYS A 262 40.22 4.78 -7.95
C LYS A 262 41.26 4.52 -9.04
N TRP A 263 42.22 5.44 -9.13
CA TRP A 263 43.37 5.35 -10.03
C TRP A 263 44.68 5.20 -9.25
N SER A 264 45.41 4.14 -9.54
CA SER A 264 46.66 3.76 -8.86
C SER A 264 46.49 3.80 -7.34
N ASP A 265 47.39 4.48 -6.64
CA ASP A 265 47.43 4.55 -5.19
C ASP A 265 46.61 5.72 -4.63
N ASN A 266 45.84 6.42 -5.49
CA ASN A 266 45.01 7.54 -5.06
C ASN A 266 43.85 7.09 -4.14
N ASN A 267 43.25 8.06 -3.48
CA ASN A 267 42.01 7.85 -2.74
C ASN A 267 40.84 7.55 -3.69
N TRP A 268 39.83 6.88 -3.17
CA TRP A 268 38.57 6.70 -3.88
C TRP A 268 37.91 8.06 -4.13
N THR A 269 37.38 8.22 -5.33
CA THR A 269 36.54 9.36 -5.70
C THR A 269 35.13 8.84 -5.90
N GLU A 270 34.18 9.41 -5.15
CA GLU A 270 32.76 9.21 -5.38
C GLU A 270 32.31 10.04 -6.57
N LEU A 271 31.51 9.44 -7.45
CA LEU A 271 31.10 10.05 -8.70
C LEU A 271 29.66 10.58 -8.67
N ASN A 272 28.86 10.21 -7.66
CA ASN A 272 27.48 10.68 -7.41
C ASN A 272 26.61 10.79 -8.67
N LEU A 273 26.56 9.71 -9.45
CA LEU A 273 25.86 9.69 -10.73
C LEU A 273 24.39 9.25 -10.51
N PHE A 274 23.56 10.14 -9.96
CA PHE A 274 22.09 9.96 -9.95
C PHE A 274 21.57 10.07 -11.39
N GLN A 275 21.43 8.94 -12.10
CA GLN A 275 20.88 8.92 -13.47
C GLN A 275 20.07 7.66 -13.76
N LYS A 276 18.89 7.87 -14.36
CA LYS A 276 17.87 6.87 -14.72
C LYS A 276 18.41 5.77 -15.65
N LEU A 277 18.24 4.52 -15.26
CA LEU A 277 18.50 3.35 -16.11
C LEU A 277 17.29 2.89 -16.95
N VAL A 278 16.11 3.48 -16.73
CA VAL A 278 14.84 2.99 -17.26
C VAL A 278 14.02 4.14 -17.85
N GLY A 279 13.69 3.98 -19.12
CA GLY A 279 13.04 4.88 -20.08
C GLY A 279 13.09 4.21 -21.48
N ASP A 280 12.67 4.89 -22.57
CA ASP A 280 12.54 4.41 -23.98
C ASP A 280 13.82 3.82 -24.65
N HIS A 281 14.86 3.53 -23.88
CA HIS A 281 16.16 3.03 -24.31
C HIS A 281 16.24 1.51 -24.17
N GLU A 282 15.32 0.77 -24.78
CA GLU A 282 15.23 -0.70 -24.62
C GLU A 282 16.50 -1.48 -25.01
N LYS A 283 17.47 -0.90 -25.72
CA LYS A 283 18.65 -1.64 -26.22
C LYS A 283 19.95 -0.85 -26.26
N SER A 284 19.93 0.45 -26.00
CA SER A 284 21.14 1.27 -26.07
C SER A 284 21.82 1.32 -24.72
N GLU A 285 23.08 0.92 -24.70
CA GLU A 285 23.95 1.17 -23.57
C GLU A 285 23.97 2.66 -23.23
N PHE A 286 23.65 2.96 -21.98
CA PHE A 286 23.74 4.29 -21.42
C PHE A 286 25.11 4.48 -20.77
N CYS A 287 25.82 5.54 -21.14
CA CYS A 287 27.15 5.86 -20.60
C CYS A 287 27.10 7.13 -19.78
N TRP A 288 27.46 7.02 -18.52
CA TRP A 288 27.35 8.05 -17.51
C TRP A 288 28.63 8.87 -17.40
N GLY A 289 28.47 10.19 -17.61
CA GLY A 289 29.49 11.20 -17.38
C GLY A 289 30.82 10.96 -18.11
N LYS A 290 31.77 11.89 -17.94
CA LYS A 290 33.18 11.68 -18.30
C LYS A 290 34.01 11.87 -17.05
N ILE A 291 34.49 10.78 -16.48
CA ILE A 291 35.43 10.77 -15.37
C ILE A 291 36.80 11.15 -15.95
N LYS A 292 37.32 12.33 -15.62
CA LYS A 292 38.71 12.69 -15.96
C LYS A 292 39.66 11.91 -15.05
N ILE A 293 40.43 11.01 -15.64
CA ILE A 293 41.45 10.22 -14.92
C ILE A 293 42.79 10.95 -14.97
N THR A 294 43.17 11.44 -16.15
CA THR A 294 44.31 12.35 -16.37
C THR A 294 43.92 13.42 -17.41
N SER A 295 44.86 14.28 -17.80
CA SER A 295 44.68 15.16 -18.96
C SER A 295 44.37 14.41 -20.26
N SER A 296 44.90 13.18 -20.39
CA SER A 296 44.84 12.37 -21.61
C SER A 296 43.90 11.16 -21.53
N VAL A 297 43.51 10.74 -20.32
CA VAL A 297 42.65 9.56 -20.09
C VAL A 297 41.31 10.00 -19.50
N LYS A 298 40.22 9.60 -20.15
CA LYS A 298 38.85 9.80 -19.65
C LYS A 298 38.17 8.44 -19.55
N ALA A 299 37.39 8.22 -18.50
CA ALA A 299 36.53 7.05 -18.40
C ALA A 299 35.06 7.42 -18.45
N LYS A 300 34.24 6.52 -18.94
CA LYS A 300 32.78 6.55 -18.80
C LYS A 300 32.37 5.21 -18.23
N LEU A 301 31.58 5.22 -17.17
CA LEU A 301 30.89 4.01 -16.77
C LEU A 301 29.68 3.87 -17.69
N CYS A 302 29.34 2.67 -18.12
CA CYS A 302 28.18 2.43 -18.95
C CYS A 302 27.41 1.22 -18.43
N SER A 303 26.09 1.28 -18.52
CA SER A 303 25.22 0.13 -18.24
C SER A 303 24.10 -0.01 -19.25
N GLN A 304 23.57 -1.22 -19.26
CA GLN A 304 22.50 -1.64 -20.14
C GLN A 304 21.60 -2.59 -19.37
N VAL A 305 20.29 -2.33 -19.38
CA VAL A 305 19.31 -3.33 -19.00
C VAL A 305 19.23 -4.33 -20.15
N GLU A 306 19.69 -5.56 -19.93
CA GLU A 306 19.64 -6.64 -20.93
C GLU A 306 18.25 -7.28 -20.99
N SER A 307 17.57 -7.36 -19.84
CA SER A 307 16.18 -7.84 -19.72
C SER A 307 15.58 -7.41 -18.39
N ILE A 308 14.28 -7.22 -18.33
CA ILE A 308 13.54 -6.94 -17.09
C ILE A 308 12.23 -7.74 -17.08
N SER A 309 11.82 -8.19 -15.89
CA SER A 309 10.56 -8.90 -15.62
C SER A 309 10.11 -8.60 -14.19
N ASP A 310 8.90 -9.01 -13.82
CA ASP A 310 8.27 -8.67 -12.54
C ASP A 310 9.08 -9.13 -11.31
N THR A 311 10.00 -10.08 -11.51
CA THR A 311 10.74 -10.76 -10.45
C THR A 311 12.26 -10.64 -10.58
N GLN A 312 12.77 -10.09 -11.68
CA GLN A 312 14.21 -9.93 -11.90
C GLN A 312 14.55 -8.90 -12.97
N ILE A 313 15.73 -8.31 -12.83
CA ILE A 313 16.38 -7.48 -13.85
C ILE A 313 17.77 -8.04 -14.15
N LYS A 314 18.18 -8.00 -15.42
CA LYS A 314 19.54 -8.30 -15.83
C LYS A 314 20.22 -7.01 -16.28
N VAL A 315 21.24 -6.60 -15.55
CA VAL A 315 21.99 -5.37 -15.83
C VAL A 315 23.42 -5.75 -16.22
N LYS A 316 23.86 -5.24 -17.36
CA LYS A 316 25.25 -5.29 -17.79
C LYS A 316 25.91 -3.98 -17.48
N SER A 317 27.12 -4.03 -16.94
CA SER A 317 27.93 -2.84 -16.69
C SER A 317 29.32 -2.99 -17.32
N ARG A 318 29.85 -1.90 -17.88
CA ARG A 318 31.24 -1.82 -18.35
C ARG A 318 31.77 -0.40 -18.22
N ALA A 319 33.08 -0.24 -18.08
CA ALA A 319 33.72 1.06 -18.26
C ALA A 319 34.33 1.17 -19.65
N LYS A 320 34.29 2.37 -20.23
CA LYS A 320 35.00 2.75 -21.46
C LYS A 320 36.07 3.76 -21.12
N PHE A 321 37.29 3.56 -21.60
CA PHE A 321 38.44 4.44 -21.41
C PHE A 321 38.84 5.04 -22.74
N ASP A 322 38.75 6.35 -22.86
CA ASP A 322 39.21 7.13 -24.00
C ASP A 322 40.66 7.59 -23.73
N TYR A 323 41.62 7.16 -24.57
CA TYR A 323 43.03 7.55 -24.51
C TYR A 323 43.58 7.81 -25.92
N SER A 324 44.18 8.99 -26.16
CA SER A 324 44.85 9.34 -27.43
C SER A 324 44.02 9.09 -28.71
N GLY A 325 42.69 9.18 -28.63
CA GLY A 325 41.77 8.95 -29.75
C GLY A 325 41.22 7.53 -29.85
N GLU A 326 41.70 6.58 -29.05
CA GLU A 326 41.21 5.20 -28.98
C GLU A 326 40.31 4.99 -27.75
N THR A 327 39.29 4.13 -27.88
CA THR A 327 38.39 3.75 -26.78
C THR A 327 38.55 2.26 -26.44
N HIS A 328 38.87 1.94 -25.19
CA HIS A 328 38.97 0.57 -24.67
C HIS A 328 37.86 0.27 -23.66
N GLY A 329 37.26 -0.92 -23.72
CA GLY A 329 36.20 -1.35 -22.79
C GLY A 329 36.70 -2.34 -21.74
N VAL A 330 36.29 -2.16 -20.49
CA VAL A 330 36.48 -3.10 -19.37
C VAL A 330 35.10 -3.53 -18.89
N SER A 331 34.75 -4.80 -19.09
CA SER A 331 33.46 -5.30 -18.58
C SER A 331 33.51 -5.46 -17.07
N LEU A 332 32.46 -5.00 -16.40
CA LEU A 332 32.19 -5.27 -14.98
C LEU A 332 31.31 -6.52 -14.81
N GLY A 333 30.95 -7.18 -15.91
CA GLY A 333 30.05 -8.32 -15.97
C GLY A 333 28.59 -7.95 -16.27
N SER A 334 27.78 -8.99 -16.40
CA SER A 334 26.32 -8.91 -16.35
C SER A 334 25.86 -9.57 -15.06
N VAL A 335 24.89 -8.98 -14.39
CA VAL A 335 24.30 -9.48 -13.15
C VAL A 335 22.80 -9.57 -13.32
N THR A 336 22.25 -10.75 -12.99
CA THR A 336 20.81 -10.93 -12.83
C THR A 336 20.49 -10.73 -11.35
N VAL A 337 19.62 -9.76 -11.07
CA VAL A 337 19.17 -9.41 -9.72
C VAL A 337 17.70 -9.83 -9.57
N PRO A 338 17.39 -10.83 -8.73
CA PRO A 338 16.03 -11.11 -8.32
C PRO A 338 15.49 -10.05 -7.35
N ALA A 339 14.37 -9.43 -7.69
CA ALA A 339 13.62 -8.48 -6.85
C ALA A 339 12.17 -8.36 -7.36
N PRO A 340 11.19 -7.97 -6.53
CA PRO A 340 9.79 -7.96 -6.90
C PRO A 340 9.47 -6.66 -7.68
N PHE A 341 10.13 -6.45 -8.82
CA PHE A 341 10.07 -5.22 -9.62
C PHE A 341 8.64 -4.79 -9.96
N GLY A 342 7.71 -5.72 -10.20
CA GLY A 342 6.30 -5.37 -10.41
C GLY A 342 5.69 -4.70 -9.19
N TYR A 343 5.92 -5.27 -7.99
CA TYR A 343 5.47 -4.66 -6.74
C TYR A 343 6.20 -3.35 -6.42
N LEU A 344 7.51 -3.27 -6.72
CA LEU A 344 8.29 -2.04 -6.52
C LEU A 344 7.83 -0.90 -7.46
N ALA A 345 7.31 -1.22 -8.64
CA ALA A 345 6.63 -0.26 -9.50
C ALA A 345 5.35 0.26 -8.83
N ASP A 346 4.50 -0.63 -8.32
CA ASP A 346 3.26 -0.25 -7.62
C ASP A 346 3.56 0.63 -6.39
N VAL A 347 4.61 0.31 -5.63
CA VAL A 347 5.05 1.11 -4.48
C VAL A 347 5.51 2.50 -4.92
N SER A 348 6.23 2.59 -6.05
CA SER A 348 6.69 3.88 -6.58
C SER A 348 5.53 4.81 -6.95
N ASP A 349 4.39 4.25 -7.35
CA ASP A 349 3.19 5.01 -7.74
C ASP A 349 2.47 5.68 -6.57
N MET A 350 2.67 5.23 -5.31
CA MET A 350 2.00 5.82 -4.14
C MET A 350 2.37 7.28 -3.87
N LYS A 351 3.42 7.77 -4.52
CA LYS A 351 3.82 9.18 -4.57
C LYS A 351 2.83 10.05 -5.32
N GLU A 352 2.22 9.48 -6.35
CA GLU A 352 1.44 10.26 -7.29
C GLU A 352 0.25 10.84 -6.57
N LYS A 353 -0.02 12.13 -6.81
CA LYS A 353 -1.18 12.81 -6.24
C LYS A 353 -2.46 11.99 -6.41
N LYS A 354 -2.64 11.33 -7.56
CA LYS A 354 -3.79 10.43 -7.81
C LYS A 354 -3.90 9.26 -6.83
N MET A 355 -2.78 8.64 -6.46
CA MET A 355 -2.76 7.52 -5.52
C MET A 355 -2.95 7.98 -4.07
N GLN A 356 -2.42 9.15 -3.71
CA GLN A 356 -2.67 9.75 -2.39
C GLN A 356 -4.12 10.22 -2.26
N ASP A 357 -4.64 10.89 -3.29
CA ASP A 357 -6.04 11.30 -3.35
C ASP A 357 -6.97 10.07 -3.33
N LEU A 358 -6.59 8.96 -3.99
CA LEU A 358 -7.31 7.69 -3.90
C LEU A 358 -7.35 7.15 -2.47
N GLN A 359 -6.20 7.09 -1.79
CA GLN A 359 -6.13 6.62 -0.41
C GLN A 359 -7.06 7.43 0.50
N SER A 360 -6.99 8.76 0.42
CA SER A 360 -7.84 9.67 1.20
C SER A 360 -9.33 9.50 0.88
N LYS A 361 -9.70 9.34 -0.40
CA LYS A 361 -11.09 9.03 -0.79
C LYS A 361 -11.58 7.69 -0.22
N VAL A 362 -10.74 6.66 -0.23
CA VAL A 362 -11.12 5.36 0.34
C VAL A 362 -11.30 5.48 1.86
N ALA A 363 -10.45 6.26 2.54
CA ALA A 363 -10.61 6.60 3.95
C ALA A 363 -11.94 7.30 4.25
N ASP A 364 -12.29 8.34 3.48
CA ASP A 364 -13.57 9.07 3.62
C ASP A 364 -14.79 8.16 3.39
N ARG A 365 -14.69 7.24 2.44
CA ARG A 365 -15.72 6.25 2.14
C ARG A 365 -15.93 5.27 3.29
N ILE A 366 -14.84 4.79 3.88
CA ILE A 366 -14.89 3.95 5.08
C ILE A 366 -15.56 4.74 6.22
N ALA A 367 -15.15 5.98 6.48
CA ALA A 367 -15.76 6.80 7.54
C ALA A 367 -17.28 6.99 7.35
N SER A 368 -17.71 7.20 6.10
CA SER A 368 -19.14 7.33 5.78
C SER A 368 -19.90 6.03 6.00
N LEU A 369 -19.34 4.90 5.58
CA LEU A 369 -19.94 3.57 5.77
C LEU A 369 -20.07 3.21 7.25
N PHE A 370 -19.07 3.58 8.06
CA PHE A 370 -19.09 3.35 9.49
C PHE A 370 -20.15 4.18 10.23
N GLY A 371 -20.43 5.40 9.80
CA GLY A 371 -21.55 6.17 10.35
C GLY A 371 -22.89 5.43 10.23
N GLY A 372 -23.15 4.79 9.08
CA GLY A 372 -24.34 3.95 8.91
C GLY A 372 -24.32 2.66 9.74
N PHE A 373 -23.13 2.11 10.01
CA PHE A 373 -22.99 0.94 10.88
C PHE A 373 -23.22 1.28 12.36
N GLU A 374 -22.82 2.46 12.82
CA GLU A 374 -23.14 2.96 14.16
C GLU A 374 -24.66 3.09 14.36
N ASP A 375 -25.37 3.67 13.38
CA ASP A 375 -26.83 3.73 13.40
C ASP A 375 -27.49 2.33 13.50
N LEU A 376 -26.91 1.32 12.84
CA LEU A 376 -27.36 -0.07 12.96
C LEU A 376 -27.13 -0.64 14.37
N LYS A 377 -25.97 -0.35 14.98
CA LYS A 377 -25.68 -0.76 16.36
C LYS A 377 -26.68 -0.14 17.34
N ASP A 378 -26.97 1.15 17.18
CA ASP A 378 -27.93 1.86 18.02
C ASP A 378 -29.34 1.25 17.92
N LYS A 379 -29.79 0.93 16.71
CA LYS A 379 -31.06 0.21 16.50
C LYS A 379 -31.06 -1.16 17.17
N ALA A 380 -29.96 -1.91 17.10
CA ALA A 380 -29.85 -3.21 17.76
C ALA A 380 -29.88 -3.09 19.29
N ASP A 381 -29.25 -2.06 19.85
CA ASP A 381 -29.28 -1.76 21.28
C ASP A 381 -30.68 -1.36 21.76
N GLU A 382 -31.41 -0.55 20.99
CA GLU A 382 -32.80 -0.21 21.27
C GLU A 382 -33.71 -1.43 21.22
N TRP A 383 -33.54 -2.28 20.21
CA TRP A 383 -34.25 -3.56 20.11
C TRP A 383 -33.96 -4.42 21.35
N LYS A 384 -32.69 -4.58 21.74
CA LYS A 384 -32.30 -5.40 22.89
C LYS A 384 -32.96 -4.91 24.18
N LYS A 385 -33.01 -3.60 24.42
CA LYS A 385 -33.65 -3.01 25.61
C LYS A 385 -35.15 -3.29 25.69
N SER A 386 -35.82 -3.46 24.55
CA SER A 386 -37.28 -3.70 24.51
C SER A 386 -37.65 -5.17 24.37
N CYS A 387 -36.75 -6.02 23.87
CA CYS A 387 -37.04 -7.38 23.44
C CYS A 387 -36.28 -8.47 24.20
N SER A 388 -35.18 -8.15 24.89
CA SER A 388 -34.31 -9.14 25.56
C SER A 388 -34.43 -9.13 27.07
#